data_AF-A0A935GTB6-F1
#
_entry.id   AF-A0A935GTB6-F1
#
_cell.length_a   1.000
_cell.length_b   1.000
_cell.length_c   1.000
_cell.angle_alpha   90.00
_cell.angle_beta   90.00
_cell.angle_gamma   90.00
#
_symmetry.space_group_name_H-M   'P 1'
#
loop_
_entity.id
_entity.type
_entity.pdbx_description
1 polymer ?
#
loop_
_entity_poly.entity_id
_entity_poly.type
_entity_poly.pdbx_seq_one_letter_code
_entity_poly.pdbx_strand_id
1 'polypeptide(L)'
;DNKRLMMLAFGGIVLCLGALFMPQEAIVALLIIVFLLICISAVNNGMVAFALGMVPKSISGLSVGLFFGGLSGAIAIFGYLVPKPAELVLLHVLGLAALACICASGTIASGKYLRKLQS
;
A
#
# COMPACT_ATOMS: atom_id res chain seq x y z
N ASP A 1 14.82 -4.99 7.46
CA ASP A 1 14.05 -3.83 7.99
C ASP A 1 12.75 -3.72 7.22
N ASN A 2 11.62 -4.01 7.86
CA ASN A 2 10.30 -4.06 7.22
C ASN A 2 9.96 -2.72 6.53
N LYS A 3 10.43 -1.60 7.08
CA LYS A 3 10.22 -0.27 6.48
C LYS A 3 10.85 -0.15 5.10
N ARG A 4 12.11 -0.58 4.95
CA ARG A 4 12.85 -0.48 3.68
C ARG A 4 12.22 -1.39 2.63
N LEU A 5 11.82 -2.59 3.04
CA LEU A 5 11.14 -3.56 2.18
C LEU A 5 9.79 -3.02 1.69
N MET A 6 9.01 -2.38 2.56
CA MET A 6 7.76 -1.73 2.18
C MET A 6 7.97 -0.56 1.22
N MET A 7 8.95 0.31 1.45
CA MET A 7 9.25 1.43 0.53
C MET A 7 9.67 0.94 -0.87
N LEU A 8 10.50 -0.11 -0.93
CA LEU A 8 10.87 -0.74 -2.20
C LEU A 8 9.66 -1.37 -2.90
N ALA A 9 8.79 -2.04 -2.14
CA ALA A 9 7.58 -2.64 -2.67
C ALA A 9 6.57 -1.59 -3.18
N PHE A 10 6.41 -0.45 -2.50
CA PHE A 10 5.62 0.67 -3.01
C PHE A 10 6.20 1.23 -4.31
N GLY A 11 7.53 1.38 -4.41
CA GLY A 11 8.19 1.75 -5.67
C GLY A 11 7.91 0.74 -6.78
N GLY A 12 7.95 -0.55 -6.47
CA GLY A 12 7.58 -1.64 -7.38
C GLY A 12 6.13 -1.54 -7.85
N ILE A 13 5.19 -1.25 -6.94
CA ILE A 13 3.77 -1.06 -7.28
C ILE A 13 3.61 0.12 -8.25
N VAL A 14 4.23 1.27 -7.97
CA VAL A 14 4.17 2.46 -8.85
C VAL A 14 4.73 2.15 -10.24
N LEU A 15 5.86 1.45 -10.31
CA LEU A 15 6.47 1.03 -11.58
C LEU A 15 5.58 0.05 -12.34
N CYS A 16 4.97 -0.93 -11.67
CA CYS A 16 4.05 -1.88 -12.29
C CYS A 16 2.78 -1.21 -12.81
N LEU A 17 2.20 -0.30 -12.03
CA LEU A 17 1.03 0.49 -12.44
C LEU A 17 1.37 1.36 -13.66
N GLY A 18 2.56 1.96 -13.68
CA GLY A 18 3.06 2.70 -14.85
C GLY A 18 3.32 1.82 -16.06
N ALA A 19 3.90 0.63 -15.86
CA ALA A 19 4.14 -0.33 -16.94
C ALA A 19 2.83 -0.85 -17.54
N LEU A 20 1.80 -1.12 -16.73
CA LEU A 20 0.46 -1.51 -17.17
C LEU A 20 -0.23 -0.47 -18.06
N PHE A 21 0.30 0.75 -18.13
CA PHE A 21 -0.20 1.81 -19.00
C PHE A 21 0.20 1.64 -20.46
N MET A 22 1.33 0.98 -20.73
CA MET A 22 1.81 0.80 -22.10
C MET A 22 1.10 -0.39 -22.77
N PRO A 23 0.82 -0.31 -24.08
CA PRO A 23 0.33 -1.46 -24.83
C PRO A 23 1.38 -2.56 -24.80
N GLN A 24 1.00 -3.75 -24.35
CA GLN A 24 1.91 -4.86 -24.17
C GLN A 24 1.19 -6.19 -24.37
N GLU A 25 1.97 -7.19 -24.75
CA GLU A 25 1.47 -8.55 -24.97
C GLU A 25 0.87 -9.13 -23.68
N ALA A 26 -0.16 -9.97 -23.84
CA ALA A 26 -0.90 -10.53 -22.70
C ALA A 26 0.01 -11.25 -21.68
N ILE A 27 1.07 -11.90 -22.15
CA ILE A 27 2.06 -12.60 -21.30
C ILE A 27 2.84 -11.60 -20.44
N VAL A 28 3.23 -10.45 -21.01
CA VAL A 28 3.96 -9.40 -20.30
C VAL A 28 3.07 -8.76 -19.24
N ALA A 29 1.82 -8.46 -19.59
CA ALA A 29 0.84 -7.95 -18.64
C ALA A 29 0.61 -8.92 -17.46
N LEU A 30 0.53 -10.22 -17.73
CA LEU A 30 0.40 -11.25 -16.69
C LEU A 30 1.60 -11.24 -15.74
N LEU A 31 2.83 -11.19 -16.26
CA LEU A 31 4.04 -11.12 -15.44
C LEU A 31 4.06 -9.87 -14.56
N ILE A 32 3.65 -8.73 -15.09
CA ILE A 32 3.55 -7.48 -14.32
C ILE A 32 2.52 -7.61 -13.19
N ILE A 33 1.34 -8.22 -13.46
CA ILE A 33 0.33 -8.45 -12.44
C ILE A 33 0.85 -9.38 -11.34
N VAL A 34 1.53 -10.48 -11.71
CA VAL A 34 2.13 -11.40 -10.73
C VAL A 34 3.16 -10.67 -9.86
N PHE A 35 4.03 -9.86 -10.47
CA PHE A 35 4.99 -9.08 -9.72
C PHE A 35 4.34 -8.02 -8.83
N LEU A 36 3.28 -7.35 -9.31
CA LEU A 36 2.47 -6.42 -8.53
C LEU A 36 1.84 -7.09 -7.30
N LEU A 37 1.34 -8.33 -7.44
CA LEU A 37 0.83 -9.11 -6.31
C LEU A 37 1.91 -9.43 -5.28
N ILE A 38 3.13 -9.74 -5.72
CA ILE A 38 4.29 -9.93 -4.83
C ILE A 38 4.58 -8.64 -4.05
N CYS A 39 4.59 -7.49 -4.72
CA CYS A 39 4.79 -6.20 -4.06
C CYS A 39 3.67 -5.87 -3.05
N ILE A 40 2.41 -6.10 -3.40
CA ILE A 40 1.27 -5.89 -2.48
C ILE A 40 1.40 -6.80 -1.25
N SER A 41 1.75 -8.07 -1.45
CA SER A 41 1.99 -9.01 -0.35
C SER A 41 3.11 -8.52 0.58
N ALA A 42 4.23 -8.06 0.01
CA ALA A 42 5.34 -7.49 0.76
C ALA A 42 4.93 -6.25 1.58
N VAL A 43 4.11 -5.35 1.01
CA VAL A 43 3.58 -4.19 1.72
C VAL A 43 2.66 -4.61 2.86
N ASN A 44 1.68 -5.47 2.61
CA ASN A 44 0.70 -5.89 3.62
C ASN A 44 1.37 -6.61 4.79
N ASN A 45 2.23 -7.58 4.50
CA ASN A 45 2.95 -8.34 5.52
C ASN A 45 3.93 -7.45 6.29
N GLY A 46 4.60 -6.53 5.59
CA GLY A 46 5.47 -5.53 6.17
C GLY A 46 4.73 -4.57 7.12
N MET A 47 3.56 -4.08 6.72
CA MET A 47 2.73 -3.16 7.51
C MET A 47 2.29 -3.77 8.84
N VAL A 48 1.77 -4.99 8.81
CA VAL A 48 1.29 -5.66 10.03
C VAL A 48 2.46 -5.89 10.99
N ALA A 49 3.59 -6.41 10.51
CA ALA A 49 4.78 -6.61 11.32
C ALA A 49 5.36 -5.29 11.84
N PHE A 50 5.28 -4.22 11.05
CA PHE A 50 5.73 -2.90 11.44
C PHE A 50 4.84 -2.28 12.53
N ALA A 51 3.51 -2.35 12.37
CA ALA A 51 2.54 -1.85 13.35
C ALA A 51 2.70 -2.59 14.69
N LEU A 52 2.81 -3.92 14.68
CA LEU A 52 3.07 -4.72 15.89
C LEU A 52 4.39 -4.37 16.58
N GLY A 53 5.40 -3.93 15.83
CA GLY A 53 6.68 -3.47 16.36
C GLY A 53 6.66 -2.04 16.94
N MET A 54 5.54 -1.32 16.84
CA MET A 54 5.39 0.05 17.36
C MET A 54 4.61 0.13 18.66
N VAL A 55 3.95 -0.94 19.08
CA VAL A 55 3.05 -0.92 20.24
C VAL A 55 3.52 -1.92 21.31
N PRO A 56 3.44 -1.59 22.61
CA PRO A 56 3.75 -2.53 23.67
C PRO A 56 2.93 -3.83 23.56
N LYS A 57 3.58 -4.96 23.89
CA LYS A 57 3.02 -6.31 23.75
C LYS A 57 1.69 -6.51 24.50
N SER A 58 1.44 -5.75 25.58
CA SER A 58 0.21 -5.83 26.37
C SER A 58 -1.05 -5.38 25.62
N ILE A 59 -0.91 -4.55 24.58
CA ILE A 59 -2.04 -4.01 23.80
C ILE A 59 -1.92 -4.35 22.31
N SER A 60 -1.10 -5.34 21.95
CA SER A 60 -0.85 -5.70 20.55
C SER A 60 -2.13 -6.20 19.87
N GLY A 61 -2.96 -6.99 20.56
CA GLY A 61 -4.24 -7.49 20.04
C GLY A 61 -5.23 -6.38 19.70
N LEU A 62 -5.40 -5.41 20.63
CA LEU A 62 -6.26 -4.23 20.40
C LEU A 62 -5.74 -3.39 19.21
N SER A 63 -4.42 -3.25 19.10
CA SER A 63 -3.79 -2.45 18.04
C SER A 63 -3.92 -3.08 16.66
N VAL A 64 -3.84 -4.41 16.56
CA VAL A 64 -4.15 -5.15 15.33
C VAL A 64 -5.62 -4.97 14.96
N GLY A 65 -6.53 -5.06 15.94
CA GLY A 65 -7.95 -4.80 15.74
C GLY A 65 -8.22 -3.38 15.20
N LEU A 66 -7.58 -2.36 15.76
CA LEU A 66 -7.67 -0.97 15.28
C LEU A 66 -7.09 -0.80 13.88
N PHE A 67 -5.98 -1.46 13.56
CA PHE A 67 -5.37 -1.42 12.23
C PHE A 67 -6.32 -1.98 11.16
N PHE A 68 -6.82 -3.20 11.34
CA PHE A 68 -7.74 -3.81 10.39
C PHE A 68 -9.14 -3.15 10.40
N GLY A 69 -9.58 -2.64 11.55
CA GLY A 69 -10.80 -1.84 11.67
C GLY A 69 -10.71 -0.54 10.86
N GLY A 70 -9.59 0.18 10.96
CA GLY A 70 -9.33 1.38 10.16
C GLY A 70 -9.22 1.07 8.66
N LEU A 71 -8.55 -0.01 8.28
CA LEU A 71 -8.47 -0.48 6.89
C LEU A 71 -9.88 -0.77 6.33
N SER A 72 -10.68 -1.54 7.06
CA SER A 72 -12.05 -1.90 6.67
C SER A 72 -12.94 -0.66 6.56
N GLY A 73 -12.83 0.27 7.52
CA GLY A 73 -13.52 1.54 7.49
C GLY A 73 -13.16 2.38 6.26
N ALA A 74 -11.87 2.47 5.92
CA ALA A 74 -11.42 3.16 4.72
C ALA A 74 -11.99 2.50 3.45
N ILE A 75 -11.95 1.17 3.36
CA ILE A 75 -12.53 0.42 2.22
C ILE A 75 -14.04 0.69 2.10
N ALA A 76 -14.78 0.69 3.21
CA ALA A 76 -16.21 0.97 3.22
C ALA A 76 -16.53 2.40 2.76
N ILE A 77 -15.76 3.39 3.23
CA ILE A 77 -15.90 4.79 2.81
C ILE A 77 -15.60 4.94 1.32
N PHE A 78 -14.52 4.33 0.83
CA PHE A 78 -14.18 4.34 -0.60
C PHE A 78 -15.24 3.61 -1.44
N GLY A 79 -15.76 2.47 -0.98
CA GLY A 79 -16.82 1.75 -1.67
C GLY A 79 -18.16 2.50 -1.73
N TYR A 80 -18.39 3.42 -0.79
CA TYR A 80 -19.57 4.29 -0.78
C TYR A 80 -19.37 5.56 -1.62
N LEU A 81 -18.20 6.21 -1.52
CA LEU A 81 -17.92 7.50 -2.16
C LEU A 81 -17.42 7.39 -3.60
N VAL A 82 -16.76 6.28 -3.96
CA VAL A 82 -16.18 6.10 -5.29
C VAL A 82 -17.20 5.43 -6.22
N PRO A 83 -17.43 5.97 -7.43
CA PRO A 83 -18.29 5.35 -8.43
C PRO A 83 -17.91 3.90 -8.68
N LYS A 84 -18.86 3.08 -9.14
CA LYS A 84 -18.60 1.66 -9.40
C LYS A 84 -17.46 1.50 -10.42
N PRO A 85 -16.64 0.43 -10.32
CA PRO A 85 -15.52 0.18 -11.23
C PRO A 85 -15.87 0.27 -12.73
N ALA A 86 -17.12 -0.05 -13.08
CA ALA A 86 -17.63 0.01 -14.45
C ALA A 86 -17.72 1.43 -15.03
N GLU A 87 -17.75 2.47 -14.19
CA GLU A 87 -17.86 3.88 -14.59
C GLU A 87 -16.51 4.62 -14.51
N LEU A 88 -15.48 3.95 -13.99
CA LEU A 88 -14.17 4.54 -13.79
C LEU A 88 -13.28 4.31 -15.01
N VAL A 89 -12.77 5.40 -15.58
CA VAL A 89 -11.69 5.33 -16.58
C VAL A 89 -10.46 4.71 -15.91
N LEU A 90 -9.97 3.60 -16.46
CA LEU A 90 -8.83 2.82 -15.94
C LEU A 90 -7.62 3.70 -15.59
N LEU A 91 -7.37 4.74 -16.40
CA LEU A 91 -6.30 5.73 -16.22
C LEU A 91 -6.40 6.47 -14.88
N HIS A 92 -7.60 6.90 -14.48
CA HIS A 92 -7.80 7.61 -13.21
C HIS A 92 -7.57 6.69 -12.01
N VAL A 93 -7.96 5.42 -12.12
CA VAL A 93 -7.79 4.43 -11.03
C VAL A 93 -6.32 4.11 -10.82
N LEU A 94 -5.59 3.81 -11.89
CA LEU A 94 -4.16 3.50 -11.83
C LEU A 94 -3.35 4.72 -11.32
N GLY A 95 -3.68 5.93 -11.79
CA GLY A 95 -3.06 7.17 -11.35
C GLY A 95 -3.30 7.47 -9.87
N LEU A 96 -4.55 7.33 -9.40
CA LEU A 96 -4.88 7.52 -7.99
C LEU A 96 -4.20 6.49 -7.09
N ALA A 97 -4.12 5.22 -7.53
CA ALA A 97 -3.44 4.16 -6.81
C ALA A 97 -1.93 4.42 -6.69
N ALA A 98 -1.29 4.89 -7.77
CA ALA A 98 0.12 5.27 -7.75
C ALA A 98 0.37 6.46 -6.81
N LEU A 99 -0.47 7.50 -6.86
CA LEU A 99 -0.39 8.66 -5.97
C LEU A 99 -0.53 8.23 -4.49
N ALA A 100 -1.50 7.37 -4.18
CA ALA A 100 -1.70 6.83 -2.84
C ALA A 100 -0.46 6.07 -2.34
N CYS A 101 0.19 5.27 -3.20
CA CYS A 101 1.42 4.56 -2.87
C CYS A 101 2.60 5.51 -2.59
N ILE A 102 2.71 6.61 -3.34
CA ILE A 102 3.74 7.64 -3.12
C ILE A 102 3.50 8.35 -1.79
N CYS A 103 2.26 8.78 -1.52
CA CYS A 103 1.89 9.39 -0.25
C CYS A 103 2.16 8.46 0.93
N ALA A 104 1.79 7.18 0.83
CA ALA A 104 2.06 6.18 1.87
C ALA A 104 3.56 5.97 2.10
N SER A 105 4.36 5.96 1.02
CA SER A 105 5.82 5.88 1.14
C SER A 105 6.39 7.10 1.88
N GLY A 106 5.87 8.30 1.60
CA GLY A 106 6.23 9.54 2.27
C GLY A 106 5.92 9.53 3.77
N THR A 107 4.73 9.07 4.18
CA THR A 107 4.36 8.99 5.61
C THR A 107 5.23 8.00 6.38
N ILE A 108 5.56 6.85 5.77
CA ILE A 108 6.47 5.85 6.36
C ILE A 108 7.89 6.40 6.52
N ALA A 109 8.38 7.17 5.53
CA ALA A 109 9.67 7.82 5.59
C ALA A 109 9.73 8.88 6.70
N SER A 110 8.70 9.73 6.80
CA SER A 110 8.58 10.78 7.84
C SER A 110 8.52 10.22 9.26
N GLY A 111 7.93 9.02 9.45
CA GLY A 111 7.94 8.34 10.74
C GLY A 111 9.34 8.00 11.28
N LYS A 112 10.40 8.03 10.45
CA LYS A 112 11.79 7.95 10.93
C LYS A 112 12.28 9.28 11.53
N TYR A 113 11.82 10.41 11.00
CA TYR A 113 12.25 11.73 11.46
C TYR A 113 11.79 11.99 12.90
N LEU A 114 10.54 11.62 13.21
CA LEU A 114 9.98 11.75 14.55
C LEU A 114 10.68 10.85 15.59
N ARG A 115 11.02 9.60 15.22
CA ARG A 115 11.75 8.69 16.12
C ARG A 115 13.17 9.15 16.43
N LYS A 116 13.80 9.90 15.52
CA LYS A 116 15.15 10.43 15.68
C LYS A 116 15.20 11.71 16.54
N LEU A 117 14.05 12.36 16.74
CA LEU A 117 13.88 13.54 17.60
C LEU A 117 13.49 13.16 19.05
N GLN A 118 13.07 11.92 19.29
CA GLN A 118 12.69 11.40 20.61
C GLN A 118 13.73 10.44 21.21
N SER A 119 14.88 10.26 20.54
CA SER A 119 16.05 9.52 21.01
C SER A 119 17.21 10.49 21.22
#